data_AF-A0A520H923-F1
#
_entry.id   AF-A0A520H923-F1
#
_cell.length_a   1.000
_cell.length_b   1.000
_cell.length_c   1.000
_cell.angle_alpha   90.00
_cell.angle_beta   90.00
_cell.angle_gamma   90.00
#
_symmetry.space_group_name_H-M   'P 1'
#
loop_
_entity.id
_entity.type
_entity.pdbx_description
1 polymer ?
#
loop_
_entity_poly.entity_id
_entity_poly.type
_entity_poly.pdbx_seq_one_letter_code
_entity_poly.pdbx_strand_id
1 'polypeptide(L)'
;DHATLVDVHGARELPLVTVEGYSLQLRDKDGFLGDGASQTAFREMLQQWRKERPKDGPDPFGRRHSRNFSKKELDAILADGKPPEAAEILHGVIEAFAIELAHVTRRFLREPSWKGVERVVIGGGFPESDVGERAILQASVILEAQRIHVPLGRLSHEVDDGGLIGWVHLVPPAMLRHHDAILAVDIGGTNLRCGIVKLRRKRAEDLSKAKVLERRKWRHADDKPTRSALVDRLATMLQELIEHCDAEGLSLAPFIGIACPGQIRKDGSIARGTQNLPGNWESDTFHLPSELQKKLPTVGGIPTMVRMHNDAVVQGLSELPFMRDVKRWAILTIGTGLGNVSYANKPEPADPDRDGKPGVKARKKDKERKKKETKGKDGKDGKDGKDGKKSPRR
;
A
#
# COMPACT_ATOMS: atom_id res chain seq x y z
N ASP A 1 -14.12 -25.89 10.15
CA ASP A 1 -14.15 -24.79 11.12
C ASP A 1 -13.92 -23.44 10.47
N HIS A 2 -15.01 -22.73 10.23
CA HIS A 2 -14.98 -21.34 9.82
C HIS A 2 -14.96 -20.50 11.08
N ALA A 3 -13.76 -20.10 11.51
CA ALA A 3 -13.62 -19.06 12.52
C ALA A 3 -14.31 -17.80 11.99
N THR A 4 -15.54 -17.59 12.45
CA THR A 4 -16.25 -16.32 12.38
C THR A 4 -15.31 -15.26 12.94
N LEU A 5 -14.99 -14.24 12.14
CA LEU A 5 -14.42 -13.00 12.63
C LEU A 5 -15.48 -12.37 13.56
N VAL A 6 -15.51 -12.81 14.81
CA VAL A 6 -16.27 -12.23 15.92
C VAL A 6 -15.24 -11.33 16.61
N ASP A 7 -15.41 -10.01 16.46
CA ASP A 7 -14.53 -8.89 16.85
C ASP A 7 -13.72 -8.29 15.68
N VAL A 8 -14.35 -7.35 14.97
CA VAL A 8 -14.14 -7.16 13.52
C VAL A 8 -13.60 -5.79 13.13
N HIS A 9 -13.56 -4.81 14.04
CA HIS A 9 -12.92 -3.50 13.80
C HIS A 9 -11.46 -3.53 14.27
N GLY A 10 -10.57 -2.89 13.51
CA GLY A 10 -9.14 -2.84 13.88
C GLY A 10 -8.47 -4.23 14.00
N ALA A 11 -8.98 -5.24 13.29
CA ALA A 11 -8.53 -6.62 13.38
C ALA A 11 -7.04 -6.77 13.04
N ARG A 12 -6.26 -7.29 14.00
CA ARG A 12 -4.81 -7.48 13.85
C ARG A 12 -4.45 -8.88 13.37
N GLU A 13 -5.27 -9.88 13.69
CA GLU A 13 -5.06 -11.27 13.29
C GLU A 13 -5.87 -11.57 12.04
N LEU A 14 -5.21 -11.64 10.89
CA LEU A 14 -5.84 -11.96 9.61
C LEU A 14 -5.41 -13.35 9.13
N PRO A 15 -6.14 -13.98 8.19
CA PRO A 15 -5.81 -15.35 7.74
C PRO A 15 -4.39 -15.51 7.20
N LEU A 16 -3.88 -14.51 6.48
CA LEU A 16 -2.58 -14.58 5.81
C LEU A 16 -1.48 -13.78 6.51
N VAL A 17 -1.83 -12.86 7.41
CA VAL A 17 -0.89 -11.89 7.97
C VAL A 17 -1.33 -11.46 9.37
N THR A 18 -0.37 -11.08 10.21
CA THR A 18 -0.61 -10.42 11.49
C THR A 18 -0.12 -8.97 11.41
N VAL A 19 -0.94 -8.03 11.88
CA VAL A 19 -0.56 -6.61 12.04
C VAL A 19 0.21 -6.46 13.36
N GLU A 20 1.54 -6.44 13.27
CA GLU A 20 2.47 -6.44 14.40
C GLU A 20 2.51 -5.09 15.14
N GLY A 21 2.26 -4.00 14.42
CA GLY A 21 2.13 -2.67 15.01
C GLY A 21 1.60 -1.67 13.99
N TYR A 22 0.85 -0.68 14.44
CA TYR A 22 0.42 0.45 13.62
C TYR A 22 0.21 1.70 14.47
N SER A 23 0.17 2.87 13.85
CA SER A 23 0.00 4.15 14.55
C SER A 23 1.02 4.33 15.69
N LEU A 24 2.25 3.86 15.50
CA LEU A 24 3.32 4.04 16.47
C LEU A 24 3.67 5.52 16.56
N GLN A 25 3.60 6.07 17.76
CA GLN A 25 3.88 7.46 18.07
C GLN A 25 5.28 7.58 18.70
N LEU A 26 6.30 7.33 17.90
CA LEU A 26 7.68 7.51 18.34
C LEU A 26 7.97 8.99 18.53
N ARG A 27 8.74 9.32 19.56
CA ARG A 27 9.17 10.70 19.85
C ARG A 27 10.66 10.85 19.59
N ASP A 28 11.03 12.04 19.14
CA ASP A 28 12.39 12.54 19.18
C ASP A 28 12.43 13.82 20.03
N LYS A 29 13.58 14.49 20.11
CA LYS A 29 13.79 15.71 20.92
C LYS A 29 12.78 16.82 20.59
N ASP A 30 12.37 16.93 19.33
CA ASP A 30 11.57 18.05 18.82
C ASP A 30 10.08 17.73 18.62
N GLY A 31 9.62 16.51 18.96
CA GLY A 31 8.21 16.14 18.78
C GLY A 31 7.99 14.66 18.44
N PHE A 32 6.94 14.36 17.68
CA PHE A 32 6.76 13.03 17.12
C PHE A 32 7.70 12.85 15.93
N LEU A 33 8.43 11.73 15.93
CA LEU A 33 9.38 11.37 14.89
C LEU A 33 8.75 11.41 13.48
N GLY A 34 7.51 10.92 13.36
CA GLY A 34 6.84 10.84 12.07
C GLY A 34 6.47 12.20 11.46
N ASP A 35 6.44 13.27 12.26
CA ASP A 35 6.06 14.60 11.77
C ASP A 35 7.10 15.13 10.78
N GLY A 36 8.39 14.82 10.98
CA GLY A 36 9.50 15.21 10.10
C GLY A 36 9.48 14.59 8.70
N ALA A 37 8.83 13.43 8.54
CA ALA A 37 8.72 12.72 7.26
C ALA A 37 7.30 12.75 6.68
N SER A 38 6.67 13.93 6.69
CA SER A 38 5.31 14.16 6.16
C SER A 38 5.31 15.14 4.97
N GLN A 39 4.22 15.22 4.21
CA GLN A 39 4.07 16.26 3.19
C GLN A 39 4.09 17.65 3.83
N THR A 40 3.54 17.79 5.03
CA THR A 40 3.55 19.05 5.78
C THR A 40 4.99 19.48 6.07
N ALA A 41 5.81 18.58 6.61
CA ALA A 41 7.22 18.84 6.86
C ALA A 41 8.00 19.19 5.59
N PHE A 42 7.76 18.50 4.48
CA PHE A 42 8.41 18.86 3.21
C PHE A 42 8.10 20.32 2.80
N ARG A 43 6.84 20.74 2.94
CA ARG A 43 6.43 22.12 2.62
C ARG A 43 7.00 23.14 3.58
N GLU A 44 7.19 22.78 4.84
CA GLU A 44 7.83 23.62 5.86
C GLU A 44 9.34 23.74 5.61
N MET A 45 10.03 22.64 5.30
CA MET A 45 11.44 22.65 4.87
C MET A 45 11.63 23.59 3.67
N LEU A 46 10.78 23.46 2.63
CA LEU A 46 10.83 24.37 1.48
C LEU A 46 10.61 25.83 1.90
N GLN A 47 9.68 26.09 2.82
CA GLN A 47 9.44 27.45 3.30
C GLN A 47 10.62 28.01 4.08
N GLN A 48 11.32 27.17 4.85
CA GLN A 48 12.48 27.56 5.64
C GLN A 48 13.67 27.86 4.74
N TRP A 49 13.98 26.98 3.79
CA TRP A 49 15.04 27.19 2.80
C TRP A 49 14.83 28.48 2.00
N ARG A 50 13.58 28.75 1.59
CA ARG A 50 13.23 30.02 0.94
C ARG A 50 13.48 31.24 1.83
N LYS A 51 13.36 31.15 3.16
CA LYS A 51 13.64 32.28 4.07
C LYS A 51 15.13 32.48 4.32
N GLU A 52 15.89 31.39 4.34
CA GLU A 52 17.34 31.37 4.64
C GLU A 52 18.21 31.66 3.42
N ARG A 53 17.68 31.54 2.20
CA ARG A 53 18.42 31.84 0.98
C ARG A 53 19.00 33.27 1.00
N PRO A 54 20.15 33.51 0.33
CA PRO A 54 20.65 34.85 0.06
C PRO A 54 19.58 35.72 -0.62
N LYS A 55 19.46 36.98 -0.19
CA LYS A 55 18.41 37.90 -0.69
C LYS A 55 18.85 38.68 -1.94
N ASP A 56 19.68 38.06 -2.78
CA ASP A 56 20.26 38.67 -3.97
C ASP A 56 19.32 38.58 -5.18
N GLY A 57 18.03 38.86 -4.94
CA GLY A 57 16.99 38.74 -5.95
C GLY A 57 15.60 38.46 -5.38
N PRO A 58 14.56 38.49 -6.24
CA PRO A 58 13.22 38.07 -5.87
C PRO A 58 13.18 36.58 -5.51
N ASP A 59 12.16 36.18 -4.74
CA ASP A 59 11.93 34.75 -4.46
C ASP A 59 11.64 34.00 -5.77
N PRO A 60 12.40 32.94 -6.10
CA PRO A 60 12.16 32.18 -7.33
C PRO A 60 10.85 31.39 -7.29
N PHE A 61 10.24 31.21 -6.11
CA PHE A 61 8.88 30.69 -5.91
C PHE A 61 7.82 31.81 -5.76
N GLY A 62 8.23 33.07 -5.87
CA GLY A 62 7.36 34.23 -5.70
C GLY A 62 6.85 34.42 -4.25
N ARG A 63 5.77 35.20 -4.08
CA ARG A 63 5.24 35.56 -2.74
C ARG A 63 4.36 34.48 -2.11
N ARG A 64 3.98 33.45 -2.87
CA ARG A 64 3.06 32.40 -2.40
C ARG A 64 3.73 31.53 -1.34
N HIS A 65 3.05 31.24 -0.25
CA HIS A 65 3.55 30.34 0.79
C HIS A 65 3.75 28.91 0.27
N SER A 66 4.82 28.21 0.67
CA SER A 66 5.18 26.88 0.15
C SER A 66 4.07 25.84 0.30
N ARG A 67 3.31 25.89 1.40
CA ARG A 67 2.13 25.02 1.67
C ARG A 67 1.02 25.09 0.61
N ASN A 68 0.98 26.16 -0.19
CA ASN A 68 -0.06 26.39 -1.20
C ASN A 68 0.36 25.92 -2.60
N PHE A 69 1.55 25.35 -2.76
CA PHE A 69 1.96 24.72 -4.01
C PHE A 69 1.38 23.31 -4.07
N SER A 70 0.78 22.98 -5.21
CA SER A 70 0.41 21.61 -5.52
C SER A 70 1.65 20.74 -5.79
N LYS A 71 1.44 19.43 -5.90
CA LYS A 71 2.50 18.49 -6.33
C LYS A 71 2.96 18.78 -7.75
N LYS A 72 2.01 18.90 -8.68
CA LYS A 72 2.26 19.21 -10.09
C LYS A 72 3.07 20.49 -10.29
N GLU A 73 2.80 21.52 -9.49
CA GLU A 73 3.57 22.77 -9.58
C GLU A 73 5.01 22.62 -9.10
N LEU A 74 5.29 21.77 -8.10
CA LEU A 74 6.67 21.49 -7.73
C LEU A 74 7.37 20.61 -8.76
N ASP A 75 6.70 19.58 -9.28
CA ASP A 75 7.28 18.74 -10.32
C ASP A 75 7.62 19.56 -11.57
N ALA A 76 6.77 20.53 -11.91
CA ALA A 76 7.02 21.46 -13.01
C ALA A 76 8.22 22.39 -12.79
N ILE A 77 8.71 22.56 -11.56
CA ILE A 77 9.94 23.31 -11.25
C ILE A 77 11.19 22.49 -11.59
N LEU A 78 11.10 21.16 -11.48
CA LEU A 78 12.19 20.24 -11.82
C LEU A 78 12.30 19.97 -13.33
N ALA A 79 11.37 20.47 -14.14
CA ALA A 79 11.38 20.34 -15.60
C ALA A 79 12.32 21.36 -16.26
N ASP A 80 12.90 20.98 -17.40
CA ASP A 80 13.82 21.82 -18.17
C ASP A 80 13.21 23.19 -18.53
N GLY A 81 14.03 24.26 -18.45
CA GLY A 81 13.63 25.63 -18.84
C GLY A 81 13.02 26.50 -17.72
N LYS A 82 13.05 26.06 -16.46
CA LYS A 82 12.65 26.85 -15.29
C LYS A 82 13.83 27.60 -14.66
N PRO A 83 13.58 28.62 -13.79
CA PRO A 83 14.66 29.34 -13.13
C PRO A 83 15.58 28.36 -12.39
N PRO A 84 16.89 28.31 -12.73
CA PRO A 84 17.83 27.37 -12.14
C PRO A 84 17.80 27.39 -10.60
N GLU A 85 17.67 28.60 -10.02
CA GLU A 85 17.61 28.81 -8.57
C GLU A 85 16.42 28.10 -7.90
N ALA A 86 15.24 28.08 -8.53
CA ALA A 86 14.07 27.38 -7.96
C ALA A 86 14.31 25.87 -7.90
N ALA A 87 14.90 25.32 -8.96
CA ALA A 87 15.23 23.91 -9.06
C ALA A 87 16.33 23.54 -8.05
N GLU A 88 17.38 24.34 -7.92
CA GLU A 88 18.47 24.16 -6.94
C GLU A 88 17.94 24.12 -5.50
N ILE A 89 17.09 25.07 -5.12
CA ILE A 89 16.46 25.08 -3.79
C ILE A 89 15.61 23.81 -3.60
N LEU A 90 14.80 23.45 -4.60
CA LEU A 90 13.94 22.28 -4.50
C LEU A 90 14.75 20.97 -4.39
N HIS A 91 15.87 20.86 -5.11
CA HIS A 91 16.80 19.74 -5.01
C HIS A 91 17.39 19.61 -3.61
N GLY A 92 17.85 20.70 -3.01
CA GLY A 92 18.37 20.68 -1.65
C GLY A 92 17.30 20.30 -0.60
N VAL A 93 16.06 20.75 -0.79
CA VAL A 93 14.93 20.34 0.07
C VAL A 93 14.60 18.85 -0.10
N ILE A 94 14.67 18.31 -1.33
CA ILE A 94 14.50 16.87 -1.58
C ILE A 94 15.57 16.08 -0.84
N GLU A 95 16.83 16.50 -0.88
CA GLU A 95 17.93 15.85 -0.17
C GLU A 95 17.73 15.91 1.36
N ALA A 96 17.40 17.08 1.91
CA ALA A 96 17.13 17.25 3.33
C ALA A 96 15.97 16.35 3.80
N PHE A 97 14.88 16.28 3.02
CA PHE A 97 13.76 15.41 3.32
C PHE A 97 14.13 13.92 3.20
N ALA A 98 14.96 13.54 2.23
CA ALA A 98 15.43 12.16 2.08
C ALA A 98 16.26 11.69 3.28
N ILE A 99 17.11 12.58 3.84
CA ILE A 99 17.84 12.32 5.08
C ILE A 99 16.88 12.07 6.24
N GLU A 100 15.84 12.90 6.37
CA GLU A 100 14.83 12.74 7.42
C GLU A 100 14.03 11.44 7.24
N LEU A 101 13.57 11.13 6.03
CA LEU A 101 12.86 9.88 5.74
C LEU A 101 13.71 8.65 6.06
N ALA A 102 15.00 8.66 5.72
CA ALA A 102 15.94 7.60 6.08
C ALA A 102 16.13 7.50 7.61
N HIS A 103 16.24 8.64 8.30
CA HIS A 103 16.30 8.70 9.75
C HIS A 103 15.06 8.06 10.40
N VAL A 104 13.87 8.50 10.01
CA VAL A 104 12.59 8.02 10.51
C VAL A 104 12.43 6.52 10.25
N THR A 105 12.73 6.07 9.04
CA THR A 105 12.66 4.64 8.66
C THR A 105 13.57 3.79 9.55
N ARG A 106 14.83 4.21 9.74
CA ARG A 106 15.79 3.52 10.62
C ARG A 106 15.31 3.45 12.07
N ARG A 107 14.67 4.51 12.57
CA ARG A 107 14.13 4.53 13.94
C ARG A 107 12.98 3.53 14.08
N PHE A 108 12.06 3.47 13.11
CA PHE A 108 11.00 2.44 13.12
C PHE A 108 11.57 1.03 13.07
N LEU A 109 12.58 0.74 12.25
CA LEU A 109 13.19 -0.60 12.15
C LEU A 109 13.83 -1.12 13.45
N ARG A 110 14.06 -0.23 14.43
CA ARG A 110 14.56 -0.60 15.77
C ARG A 110 13.44 -0.97 16.73
N GLU A 111 12.19 -0.67 16.42
CA GLU A 111 11.06 -0.97 17.28
C GLU A 111 10.77 -2.48 17.31
N PRO A 112 10.34 -3.03 18.46
CA PRO A 112 10.06 -4.46 18.59
C PRO A 112 9.09 -5.00 17.53
N SER A 113 8.04 -4.23 17.19
CA SER A 113 7.03 -4.63 16.18
C SER A 113 7.54 -4.56 14.74
N TRP A 114 8.67 -3.90 14.49
CA TRP A 114 9.30 -3.76 13.16
C TRP A 114 10.58 -4.59 13.03
N LYS A 115 11.00 -5.27 14.11
CA LYS A 115 12.20 -6.08 14.12
C LYS A 115 12.14 -7.15 13.02
N GLY A 116 13.15 -7.13 12.16
CA GLY A 116 13.28 -8.09 11.05
C GLY A 116 12.40 -7.80 9.84
N VAL A 117 11.85 -6.59 9.71
CA VAL A 117 11.22 -6.11 8.47
C VAL A 117 12.25 -6.17 7.33
N GLU A 118 11.87 -6.85 6.25
CA GLU A 118 12.71 -7.12 5.08
C GLU A 118 12.43 -6.15 3.93
N ARG A 119 11.25 -5.50 3.92
CA ARG A 119 10.84 -4.55 2.89
C ARG A 119 9.90 -3.50 3.47
N VAL A 120 10.07 -2.25 3.05
CA VAL A 120 9.16 -1.15 3.40
C VAL A 120 8.51 -0.63 2.13
N VAL A 121 7.19 -0.58 2.11
CA VAL A 121 6.43 0.10 1.06
C VAL A 121 6.17 1.55 1.47
N ILE A 122 6.27 2.49 0.55
CA ILE A 122 5.94 3.88 0.74
C ILE A 122 4.62 4.16 0.02
N GLY A 123 3.58 4.45 0.81
CA GLY A 123 2.26 4.86 0.36
C GLY A 123 1.99 6.35 0.64
N GLY A 124 0.71 6.71 0.69
CA GLY A 124 0.25 8.10 0.79
C GLY A 124 0.47 8.90 -0.49
N GLY A 125 -0.01 10.14 -0.55
CA GLY A 125 -0.02 10.92 -1.80
C GLY A 125 1.32 11.52 -2.24
N PHE A 126 2.37 11.46 -1.43
CA PHE A 126 3.67 12.08 -1.72
C PHE A 126 4.46 11.36 -2.83
N PRO A 127 4.55 10.01 -2.85
CA PRO A 127 5.23 9.23 -3.89
C PRO A 127 4.61 9.35 -5.29
N GLU A 128 3.44 9.98 -5.45
CA GLU A 128 2.81 10.26 -6.75
C GLU A 128 3.48 11.43 -7.51
N SER A 129 4.41 12.15 -6.88
CA SER A 129 5.12 13.29 -7.47
C SER A 129 6.56 12.93 -7.81
N ASP A 130 7.15 13.58 -8.82
CA ASP A 130 8.57 13.43 -9.16
C ASP A 130 9.46 13.81 -7.97
N VAL A 131 9.10 14.90 -7.27
CA VAL A 131 9.71 15.30 -6.00
C VAL A 131 9.73 14.14 -4.99
N GLY A 132 8.58 13.50 -4.79
CA GLY A 132 8.45 12.41 -3.82
C GLY A 132 9.18 11.14 -4.24
N GLU A 133 9.18 10.80 -5.53
CA GLU A 133 9.93 9.67 -6.08
C GLU A 133 11.45 9.86 -5.87
N ARG A 134 11.98 11.03 -6.20
CA ARG A 134 13.40 11.36 -5.98
C ARG A 134 13.78 11.28 -4.50
N ALA A 135 12.94 11.79 -3.61
CA ALA A 135 13.18 11.72 -2.18
C ALA A 135 13.25 10.27 -1.65
N ILE A 136 12.37 9.38 -2.12
CA ILE A 136 12.36 7.96 -1.73
C ILE A 136 13.59 7.22 -2.26
N LEU A 137 13.96 7.47 -3.52
CA LEU A 137 15.16 6.89 -4.11
C LEU A 137 16.42 7.32 -3.35
N GLN A 138 16.55 8.62 -3.04
CA GLN A 138 17.66 9.13 -2.23
C GLN A 138 17.67 8.55 -0.80
N ALA A 139 16.51 8.46 -0.15
CA ALA A 139 16.41 7.85 1.18
C ALA A 139 16.85 6.38 1.17
N SER A 140 16.54 5.64 0.10
CA SER A 140 16.99 4.26 -0.10
C SER A 140 18.51 4.16 -0.21
N VAL A 141 19.13 5.07 -0.96
CA VAL A 141 20.60 5.15 -1.08
C VAL A 141 21.25 5.48 0.26
N ILE A 142 20.67 6.40 1.04
CA ILE A 142 21.17 6.78 2.37
C ILE A 142 21.12 5.57 3.32
N LEU A 143 20.03 4.80 3.31
CA LEU A 143 19.90 3.59 4.14
C LEU A 143 20.95 2.54 3.75
N GLU A 144 21.16 2.32 2.45
CA GLU A 144 22.16 1.38 1.95
C GLU A 144 23.59 1.79 2.35
N ALA A 145 23.93 3.09 2.22
CA ALA A 145 25.21 3.63 2.66
C ALA A 145 25.44 3.44 4.17
N GLN A 146 24.37 3.42 4.96
CA GLN A 146 24.38 3.13 6.40
C GLN A 146 24.34 1.62 6.72
N ARG A 147 24.44 0.75 5.71
CA ARG A 147 24.37 -0.73 5.81
C ARG A 147 23.04 -1.22 6.39
N ILE A 148 21.95 -0.50 6.12
CA ILE A 148 20.60 -0.90 6.46
C ILE A 148 19.93 -1.41 5.18
N HIS A 149 20.05 -2.72 4.96
CA HIS A 149 19.56 -3.39 3.75
C HIS A 149 18.06 -3.66 3.83
N VAL A 150 17.25 -2.62 3.58
CA VAL A 150 15.79 -2.70 3.53
C VAL A 150 15.29 -1.93 2.30
N PRO A 151 14.83 -2.60 1.24
CA PRO A 151 14.34 -1.91 0.06
C PRO A 151 13.12 -1.05 0.37
N LEU A 152 13.12 0.19 -0.12
CA LEU A 152 11.95 1.06 -0.13
C LEU A 152 11.26 0.94 -1.50
N GLY A 153 10.05 0.39 -1.52
CA GLY A 153 9.21 0.28 -2.72
C GLY A 153 8.05 1.26 -2.70
N ARG A 154 7.41 1.51 -3.84
CA ARG A 154 6.11 2.19 -3.90
C ARG A 154 4.97 1.17 -3.87
N LEU A 155 3.75 1.65 -3.66
CA LEU A 155 2.54 0.84 -3.89
C LEU A 155 2.52 0.28 -5.31
N SER A 156 2.08 -0.96 -5.46
CA SER A 156 1.87 -1.67 -6.72
C SER A 156 0.59 -1.20 -7.43
N HIS A 157 -0.27 -0.49 -6.71
CA HIS A 157 -1.52 0.08 -7.19
C HIS A 157 -1.44 1.61 -7.34
N GLU A 158 -2.44 2.19 -8.00
CA GLU A 158 -2.70 3.62 -7.91
C GLU A 158 -2.85 4.01 -6.42
N VAL A 159 -2.09 5.01 -6.00
CA VAL A 159 -1.96 5.39 -4.59
C VAL A 159 -3.32 5.76 -3.96
N ASP A 160 -4.14 6.51 -4.71
CA ASP A 160 -5.49 6.91 -4.32
C ASP A 160 -6.47 5.71 -4.22
N ASP A 161 -6.10 4.53 -4.72
CA ASP A 161 -6.92 3.30 -4.65
C ASP A 161 -6.49 2.33 -3.55
N GLY A 162 -5.23 2.38 -3.07
CA GLY A 162 -4.72 1.43 -2.08
C GLY A 162 -5.56 1.38 -0.80
N GLY A 163 -6.02 2.54 -0.31
CA GLY A 163 -6.90 2.66 0.87
C GLY A 163 -8.32 2.10 0.66
N LEU A 164 -8.71 1.83 -0.59
CA LEU A 164 -9.97 1.16 -0.94
C LEU A 164 -9.72 -0.34 -1.20
N ILE A 165 -8.68 -0.67 -1.98
CA ILE A 165 -8.37 -2.03 -2.41
C ILE A 165 -8.06 -2.94 -1.21
N GLY A 166 -7.33 -2.47 -0.19
CA GLY A 166 -6.95 -3.34 0.93
C GLY A 166 -8.12 -3.97 1.69
N TRP A 167 -9.33 -3.39 1.60
CA TRP A 167 -10.54 -3.96 2.20
C TRP A 167 -10.90 -5.35 1.70
N VAL A 168 -10.49 -5.73 0.48
CA VAL A 168 -10.75 -7.07 -0.06
C VAL A 168 -10.13 -8.18 0.80
N HIS A 169 -9.10 -7.85 1.59
CA HIS A 169 -8.44 -8.79 2.51
C HIS A 169 -9.03 -8.80 3.92
N LEU A 170 -9.95 -7.89 4.24
CA LEU A 170 -10.65 -7.78 5.53
C LEU A 170 -12.10 -8.25 5.46
N VAL A 171 -12.65 -8.43 4.26
CA VAL A 171 -14.01 -8.92 4.06
C VAL A 171 -14.10 -10.40 4.45
N PRO A 172 -15.15 -10.83 5.16
CA PRO A 172 -15.36 -12.24 5.47
C PRO A 172 -15.31 -13.13 4.21
N PRO A 173 -14.50 -14.21 4.18
CA PRO A 173 -14.33 -15.03 2.98
C PRO A 173 -15.62 -15.61 2.40
N ALA A 174 -16.63 -15.87 3.24
CA ALA A 174 -17.94 -16.32 2.80
C ALA A 174 -18.63 -15.29 1.89
N MET A 175 -18.50 -14.01 2.22
CA MET A 175 -19.12 -12.94 1.45
C MET A 175 -18.44 -12.74 0.09
N LEU A 176 -17.11 -12.90 0.02
CA LEU A 176 -16.34 -12.83 -1.22
C LEU A 176 -16.65 -13.96 -2.23
N ARG A 177 -17.33 -15.03 -1.82
CA ARG A 177 -17.70 -16.16 -2.71
C ARG A 177 -18.94 -15.90 -3.55
N HIS A 178 -19.82 -15.00 -3.11
CA HIS A 178 -21.14 -14.81 -3.71
C HIS A 178 -21.30 -13.45 -4.40
N HIS A 179 -20.28 -12.59 -4.31
CA HIS A 179 -20.34 -11.21 -4.81
C HIS A 179 -19.09 -10.89 -5.63
N ASP A 180 -19.24 -9.93 -6.54
CA ASP A 180 -18.18 -9.50 -7.45
C ASP A 180 -17.48 -8.22 -6.98
N ALA A 181 -18.12 -7.44 -6.12
CA ALA A 181 -17.63 -6.16 -5.63
C ALA A 181 -18.00 -5.88 -4.17
N ILE A 182 -17.26 -4.95 -3.56
CA ILE A 182 -17.55 -4.36 -2.24
C ILE A 182 -17.51 -2.83 -2.35
N LEU A 183 -18.11 -2.14 -1.38
CA LEU A 183 -17.87 -0.72 -1.18
C LEU A 183 -16.74 -0.50 -0.17
N ALA A 184 -15.91 0.49 -0.45
CA ALA A 184 -14.85 0.91 0.44
C ALA A 184 -14.82 2.43 0.56
N VAL A 185 -14.35 2.91 1.71
CA VAL A 185 -14.19 4.31 2.07
C VAL A 185 -12.76 4.50 2.58
N ASP A 186 -12.13 5.58 2.16
CA ASP A 186 -10.83 6.06 2.63
C ASP A 186 -10.99 7.51 3.11
N ILE A 187 -10.96 7.68 4.43
CA ILE A 187 -11.05 8.98 5.09
C ILE A 187 -9.62 9.42 5.40
N GLY A 188 -9.19 10.54 4.82
CA GLY A 188 -7.94 11.20 5.16
C GLY A 188 -8.17 12.55 5.83
N GLY A 189 -7.09 13.17 6.32
CA GLY A 189 -7.14 14.49 6.96
C GLY A 189 -7.56 15.66 6.06
N THR A 190 -7.67 15.46 4.74
CA THR A 190 -8.01 16.53 3.78
C THR A 190 -8.99 16.08 2.71
N ASN A 191 -9.01 14.78 2.42
CA ASN A 191 -9.84 14.19 1.38
C ASN A 191 -10.60 13.01 1.97
N LEU A 192 -11.81 12.80 1.46
CA LEU A 192 -12.60 11.59 1.64
C LEU A 192 -12.77 10.95 0.26
N ARG A 193 -12.57 9.64 0.19
CA ARG A 193 -12.82 8.84 -1.00
C ARG A 193 -13.77 7.71 -0.66
N CYS A 194 -14.61 7.34 -1.59
CA CYS A 194 -15.32 6.06 -1.56
C CYS A 194 -15.42 5.49 -2.97
N GLY A 195 -15.55 4.18 -3.07
CA GLY A 195 -15.59 3.54 -4.38
C GLY A 195 -16.06 2.11 -4.35
N ILE A 196 -16.34 1.61 -5.55
CA ILE A 196 -16.70 0.22 -5.80
C ILE A 196 -15.42 -0.54 -6.13
N VAL A 197 -15.05 -1.50 -5.29
CA VAL A 197 -13.87 -2.33 -5.48
C VAL A 197 -14.29 -3.68 -6.07
N LYS A 198 -13.94 -3.93 -7.33
CA LYS A 198 -14.13 -5.23 -7.97
C LYS A 198 -13.07 -6.21 -7.49
N LEU A 199 -13.51 -7.36 -7.01
CA LEU A 199 -12.66 -8.41 -6.45
C LEU A 199 -11.83 -9.14 -7.52
N ARG A 200 -12.44 -9.36 -8.70
CA ARG A 200 -11.83 -10.04 -9.86
C ARG A 200 -11.19 -11.39 -9.53
N ARG A 201 -11.78 -12.15 -8.60
CA ARG A 201 -11.31 -13.48 -8.14
C ARG A 201 -11.13 -14.50 -9.25
N LYS A 202 -11.98 -14.45 -10.28
CA LYS A 202 -11.86 -15.30 -11.49
C LYS A 202 -10.57 -15.02 -12.29
N ARG A 203 -9.93 -13.86 -12.10
CA ARG A 203 -8.65 -13.50 -12.74
C ARG A 203 -7.45 -13.78 -11.86
N ALA A 204 -7.59 -13.64 -10.54
CA ALA A 204 -6.57 -13.99 -9.56
C ALA A 204 -7.22 -14.27 -8.20
N GLU A 205 -7.03 -15.49 -7.68
CA GLU A 205 -7.67 -15.92 -6.43
C GLU A 205 -7.14 -15.20 -5.19
N ASP A 206 -5.88 -14.76 -5.24
CA ASP A 206 -5.18 -14.00 -4.22
C ASP A 206 -5.59 -12.52 -4.15
N LEU A 207 -6.53 -12.09 -5.01
CA LEU A 207 -7.03 -10.72 -5.12
C LEU A 207 -6.00 -9.70 -5.62
N SER A 208 -4.82 -10.13 -6.11
CA SER A 208 -3.79 -9.25 -6.71
C SER A 208 -4.28 -8.44 -7.93
N LYS A 209 -5.41 -8.85 -8.51
CA LYS A 209 -6.07 -8.16 -9.63
C LYS A 209 -7.32 -7.38 -9.24
N ALA A 210 -7.59 -7.21 -7.94
CA ALA A 210 -8.64 -6.31 -7.46
C ALA A 210 -8.42 -4.90 -8.02
N LYS A 211 -9.52 -4.19 -8.29
CA LYS A 211 -9.47 -2.86 -8.93
C LYS A 211 -10.66 -2.02 -8.51
N VAL A 212 -10.43 -0.72 -8.31
CA VAL A 212 -11.51 0.26 -8.16
C VAL A 212 -12.19 0.48 -9.52
N LEU A 213 -13.49 0.18 -9.60
CA LEU A 213 -14.30 0.38 -10.80
C LEU A 213 -14.71 1.84 -10.93
N GLU A 214 -15.26 2.40 -9.85
CA GLU A 214 -15.76 3.76 -9.75
C GLU A 214 -15.26 4.36 -8.44
N ARG A 215 -14.82 5.62 -8.47
CA ARG A 215 -14.28 6.34 -7.31
C ARG A 215 -14.89 7.73 -7.24
N ARG A 216 -15.46 8.06 -6.09
CA ARG A 216 -15.85 9.42 -5.72
C ARG A 216 -14.80 9.99 -4.78
N LYS A 217 -14.40 11.25 -5.02
CA LYS A 217 -13.40 11.96 -4.21
C LYS A 217 -13.97 13.32 -3.83
N TRP A 218 -13.87 13.65 -2.55
CA TRP A 218 -14.25 14.95 -2.02
C TRP A 218 -13.12 15.52 -1.15
N ARG A 219 -12.65 16.72 -1.48
CA ARG A 219 -11.67 17.45 -0.67
C ARG A 219 -12.40 18.25 0.42
N HIS A 220 -12.79 17.56 1.49
CA HIS A 220 -13.56 18.16 2.60
C HIS A 220 -12.88 19.36 3.26
N ALA A 221 -11.55 19.47 3.19
CA ALA A 221 -10.83 20.61 3.74
C ALA A 221 -11.17 21.95 3.07
N ASP A 222 -11.69 21.95 1.85
CA ASP A 222 -12.18 23.18 1.19
C ASP A 222 -13.51 23.65 1.77
N ASP A 223 -14.38 22.70 2.12
CA ASP A 223 -15.74 22.97 2.59
C ASP A 223 -15.83 23.12 4.12
N LYS A 224 -14.81 22.66 4.85
CA LYS A 224 -14.71 22.68 6.32
C LYS A 224 -16.00 22.24 7.03
N PRO A 225 -16.53 21.05 6.69
CA PRO A 225 -17.81 20.58 7.20
C PRO A 225 -17.75 20.33 8.72
N THR A 226 -18.91 20.26 9.37
CA THR A 226 -18.99 19.64 10.70
C THR A 226 -18.83 18.12 10.61
N ARG A 227 -18.56 17.44 11.73
CA ARG A 227 -18.52 15.97 11.80
C ARG A 227 -19.78 15.33 11.21
N SER A 228 -20.95 15.84 11.59
CA SER A 228 -22.25 15.32 11.10
C SER A 228 -22.42 15.54 9.61
N ALA A 229 -22.11 16.75 9.10
CA ALA A 229 -22.22 17.04 7.67
C ALA A 229 -21.27 16.18 6.82
N LEU A 230 -20.08 15.84 7.34
CA LEU A 230 -19.18 14.90 6.67
C LEU A 230 -19.80 13.50 6.58
N VAL A 231 -20.37 12.98 7.67
CA VAL A 231 -21.02 11.66 7.70
C VAL A 231 -22.24 11.62 6.77
N ASP A 232 -23.04 12.69 6.74
CA ASP A 232 -24.21 12.80 5.85
C ASP A 232 -23.77 12.75 4.38
N ARG A 233 -22.76 13.53 4.01
CA ARG A 233 -22.24 13.51 2.64
C ARG A 233 -21.61 12.17 2.26
N LEU A 234 -20.90 11.53 3.20
CA LEU A 234 -20.38 10.17 2.99
C LEU A 234 -21.51 9.17 2.72
N ALA A 235 -22.61 9.24 3.49
CA ALA A 235 -23.76 8.38 3.28
C ALA A 235 -24.38 8.59 1.89
N THR A 236 -24.55 9.84 1.44
CA THR A 236 -25.03 10.16 0.09
C THR A 236 -24.11 9.58 -0.99
N MET A 237 -22.79 9.80 -0.88
CA MET A 237 -21.83 9.26 -1.86
C MET A 237 -21.85 7.73 -1.93
N LEU A 238 -22.12 7.04 -0.82
CA LEU A 238 -22.26 5.59 -0.79
C LEU A 238 -23.58 5.11 -1.38
N GLN A 239 -24.68 5.82 -1.12
CA GLN A 239 -25.99 5.53 -1.74
C GLN A 239 -25.90 5.62 -3.26
N GLU A 240 -25.29 6.68 -3.79
CA GLU A 240 -25.06 6.84 -5.24
C GLU A 240 -24.25 5.67 -5.84
N LEU A 241 -23.28 5.12 -5.10
CA LEU A 241 -22.49 3.98 -5.55
C LEU A 241 -23.27 2.65 -5.46
N ILE A 242 -24.21 2.52 -4.53
CA ILE A 242 -25.14 1.38 -4.47
C ILE A 242 -26.07 1.42 -5.69
N GLU A 243 -26.68 2.57 -5.95
CA GLU A 243 -27.55 2.78 -7.12
C GLU A 243 -26.81 2.52 -8.44
N HIS A 244 -25.55 2.94 -8.53
CA HIS A 244 -24.70 2.61 -9.68
C HIS A 244 -24.46 1.11 -9.82
N CYS A 245 -24.25 0.36 -8.72
CA CYS A 245 -24.12 -1.10 -8.79
C CYS A 245 -25.40 -1.76 -9.30
N ASP A 246 -26.57 -1.31 -8.84
CA ASP A 246 -27.86 -1.84 -9.25
C ASP A 246 -28.12 -1.58 -10.74
N ALA A 247 -27.84 -0.37 -11.22
CA ALA A 247 -27.97 0.00 -12.62
C ALA A 247 -27.06 -0.82 -13.55
N GLU A 248 -25.85 -1.14 -13.10
CA GLU A 248 -24.86 -1.93 -13.84
C GLU A 248 -25.03 -3.46 -13.65
N GLY A 249 -26.01 -3.90 -12.84
CA GLY A 249 -26.23 -5.31 -12.53
C GLY A 249 -25.04 -5.97 -11.82
N LEU A 250 -24.28 -5.21 -11.03
CA LEU A 250 -23.13 -5.71 -10.30
C LEU A 250 -23.56 -6.39 -9.01
N SER A 251 -23.15 -7.64 -8.81
CA SER A 251 -23.36 -8.35 -7.54
C SER A 251 -22.51 -7.71 -6.43
N LEU A 252 -23.11 -6.74 -5.73
CA LEU A 252 -22.50 -6.01 -4.63
C LEU A 252 -22.70 -6.75 -3.31
N ALA A 253 -21.62 -6.94 -2.54
CA ALA A 253 -21.72 -7.50 -1.21
C ALA A 253 -22.39 -6.51 -0.23
N PRO A 254 -23.21 -6.97 0.74
CA PRO A 254 -23.75 -6.13 1.80
C PRO A 254 -22.67 -5.79 2.84
N PHE A 255 -21.62 -5.10 2.38
CA PHE A 255 -20.44 -4.73 3.15
C PHE A 255 -19.84 -3.41 2.70
N ILE A 256 -19.49 -2.60 3.69
CA ILE A 256 -18.73 -1.37 3.53
C ILE A 256 -17.54 -1.40 4.47
N GLY A 257 -16.35 -1.23 3.90
CA GLY A 257 -15.11 -1.05 4.64
C GLY A 257 -14.73 0.43 4.78
N ILE A 258 -14.37 0.89 5.98
CA ILE A 258 -13.96 2.26 6.27
C ILE A 258 -12.51 2.30 6.74
N ALA A 259 -11.61 2.73 5.87
CA ALA A 259 -10.27 3.15 6.24
C ALA A 259 -10.37 4.55 6.88
N CYS A 260 -9.96 4.66 8.15
CA CYS A 260 -10.04 5.92 8.91
C CYS A 260 -8.74 6.16 9.67
N PRO A 261 -8.24 7.40 9.78
CA PRO A 261 -7.05 7.70 10.56
C PRO A 261 -7.32 7.45 12.04
N GLY A 262 -6.27 7.10 12.77
CA GLY A 262 -6.30 6.91 14.21
C GLY A 262 -6.29 5.45 14.65
N GLN A 263 -6.28 5.29 15.98
CA GLN A 263 -6.22 3.99 16.65
C GLN A 263 -7.64 3.44 16.82
N ILE A 264 -7.98 2.44 16.02
CA ILE A 264 -9.33 1.85 15.98
C ILE A 264 -9.44 0.75 17.03
N ARG A 265 -10.45 0.85 17.91
CA ARG A 265 -10.77 -0.18 18.90
C ARG A 265 -11.64 -1.28 18.29
N LYS A 266 -11.70 -2.42 18.97
CA LYS A 266 -12.48 -3.60 18.54
C LYS A 266 -13.97 -3.34 18.37
N ASP A 267 -14.52 -2.44 19.18
CA ASP A 267 -15.92 -2.02 19.15
C ASP A 267 -16.24 -1.08 17.97
N GLY A 268 -15.22 -0.52 17.31
CA GLY A 268 -15.37 0.47 16.25
C GLY A 268 -15.26 1.92 16.73
N SER A 269 -15.00 2.17 18.03
CA SER A 269 -14.65 3.52 18.51
C SER A 269 -13.21 3.88 18.12
N ILE A 270 -12.92 5.19 18.07
CA ILE A 270 -11.57 5.70 17.78
C ILE A 270 -10.95 6.20 19.08
N ALA A 271 -9.75 5.71 19.40
CA ALA A 271 -9.08 6.02 20.66
C ALA A 271 -8.32 7.34 20.64
N ARG A 272 -7.69 7.65 19.51
CA ARG A 272 -6.86 8.84 19.27
C ARG A 272 -6.44 8.91 17.81
N GLY A 273 -5.92 10.05 17.38
CA GLY A 273 -5.24 10.21 16.09
C GLY A 273 -6.13 10.78 14.99
N THR A 274 -7.18 11.51 15.37
CA THR A 274 -8.14 12.13 14.45
C THR A 274 -8.05 13.65 14.39
N GLN A 275 -6.95 14.24 14.87
CA GLN A 275 -6.77 15.70 14.96
C GLN A 275 -6.90 16.45 13.63
N ASN A 276 -6.77 15.75 12.50
CA ASN A 276 -6.92 16.32 11.16
C ASN A 276 -8.34 16.16 10.59
N LEU A 277 -9.28 15.57 11.34
CA LEU A 277 -10.68 15.40 10.92
C LEU A 277 -11.57 16.50 11.50
N PRO A 278 -12.71 16.82 10.84
CA PRO A 278 -13.61 17.84 11.36
C PRO A 278 -14.38 17.38 12.60
N GLY A 279 -14.29 18.16 13.68
CA GLY A 279 -14.92 17.87 14.97
C GLY A 279 -14.20 16.80 15.79
N ASN A 280 -14.81 16.34 16.88
CA ASN A 280 -14.20 15.36 17.79
C ASN A 280 -14.63 13.93 17.44
N TRP A 281 -13.77 13.12 16.83
CA TRP A 281 -14.09 11.73 16.46
C TRP A 281 -13.77 10.72 17.58
N GLU A 282 -13.15 11.20 18.67
CA GLU A 282 -12.71 10.42 19.82
C GLU A 282 -13.72 10.47 20.98
N SER A 283 -14.87 11.15 20.77
CA SER A 283 -15.96 11.20 21.75
C SER A 283 -16.62 9.83 21.91
N ASP A 284 -16.85 9.47 23.17
CA ASP A 284 -17.66 8.33 23.62
C ASP A 284 -19.09 8.31 23.06
N THR A 285 -19.68 9.46 22.75
CA THR A 285 -21.02 9.58 22.15
C THR A 285 -21.05 9.41 20.64
N PHE A 286 -19.91 9.20 19.99
CA PHE A 286 -19.82 9.08 18.54
C PHE A 286 -19.29 7.72 18.10
N HIS A 287 -20.04 7.08 17.20
CA HIS A 287 -19.68 5.78 16.65
C HIS A 287 -19.95 5.73 15.14
N LEU A 288 -18.93 6.07 14.34
CA LEU A 288 -19.02 6.19 12.89
C LEU A 288 -19.67 4.97 12.20
N PRO A 289 -19.27 3.71 12.50
CA PRO A 289 -19.88 2.56 11.83
C PRO A 289 -21.40 2.49 12.02
N SER A 290 -21.90 2.76 13.22
CA SER A 290 -23.35 2.73 13.51
C SER A 290 -24.07 3.93 12.92
N GLU A 291 -23.48 5.12 12.99
CA GLU A 291 -24.08 6.33 12.40
C GLU A 291 -24.22 6.20 10.88
N LEU A 292 -23.23 5.60 10.23
CA LEU A 292 -23.29 5.34 8.79
C LEU A 292 -24.30 4.24 8.47
N GLN A 293 -24.31 3.13 9.22
CA GLN A 293 -25.24 2.01 9.00
C GLN A 293 -26.71 2.45 9.07
N LYS A 294 -27.07 3.37 9.99
CA LYS A 294 -28.44 3.92 10.10
C LYS A 294 -28.90 4.70 8.86
N LYS A 295 -27.96 5.26 8.10
CA LYS A 295 -28.24 6.13 6.95
C LYS A 295 -28.22 5.37 5.62
N LEU A 296 -27.80 4.11 5.61
CA LEU A 296 -27.60 3.35 4.37
C LEU A 296 -28.76 2.39 4.10
N PRO A 297 -29.12 2.19 2.83
CA PRO A 297 -30.08 1.17 2.44
C PRO A 297 -29.52 -0.23 2.64
N THR A 298 -30.41 -1.22 2.59
CA THR A 298 -30.01 -2.63 2.46
C THR A 298 -29.43 -2.89 1.07
N VAL A 299 -28.51 -3.84 0.97
CA VAL A 299 -27.96 -4.31 -0.32
C VAL A 299 -28.49 -5.72 -0.54
N GLY A 300 -29.21 -5.93 -1.65
CA GLY A 300 -29.86 -7.23 -1.92
C GLY A 300 -30.86 -7.65 -0.83
N GLY A 301 -31.51 -6.70 -0.17
CA GLY A 301 -32.44 -6.95 0.95
C GLY A 301 -31.76 -7.28 2.29
N ILE A 302 -30.43 -7.27 2.36
CA ILE A 302 -29.67 -7.59 3.57
C ILE A 302 -29.12 -6.29 4.20
N PRO A 303 -29.23 -6.10 5.53
CA PRO A 303 -28.58 -4.99 6.21
C PRO A 303 -27.06 -4.97 5.96
N THR A 304 -26.57 -3.80 5.53
CA THR A 304 -25.16 -3.64 5.18
C THR A 304 -24.26 -3.72 6.40
N MET A 305 -23.24 -4.57 6.35
CA MET A 305 -22.21 -4.66 7.39
C MET A 305 -21.20 -3.54 7.21
N VAL A 306 -21.00 -2.71 8.23
CA VAL A 306 -20.00 -1.65 8.22
C VAL A 306 -18.81 -2.05 9.09
N ARG A 307 -17.59 -2.05 8.52
CA ARG A 307 -16.34 -2.31 9.23
C ARG A 307 -15.40 -1.12 9.12
N MET A 308 -14.56 -0.96 10.14
CA MET A 308 -13.60 0.14 10.20
C MET A 308 -12.24 -0.36 10.64
N HIS A 309 -11.20 0.18 10.00
CA HIS A 309 -9.82 -0.09 10.31
C HIS A 309 -8.96 1.15 10.06
N ASN A 310 -7.79 1.22 10.70
CA ASN A 310 -6.81 2.26 10.44
C ASN A 310 -6.47 2.35 8.93
N ASP A 311 -6.43 3.57 8.42
CA ASP A 311 -6.14 3.92 7.01
C ASP A 311 -4.84 3.34 6.48
N ALA A 312 -3.73 3.51 7.20
CA ALA A 312 -2.43 2.98 6.79
C ALA A 312 -2.41 1.45 6.78
N VAL A 313 -3.19 0.81 7.67
CA VAL A 313 -3.32 -0.66 7.67
C VAL A 313 -4.06 -1.13 6.42
N VAL A 314 -5.19 -0.50 6.09
CA VAL A 314 -5.92 -0.87 4.88
C VAL A 314 -5.07 -0.61 3.64
N GLN A 315 -4.42 0.56 3.54
CA GLN A 315 -3.56 0.84 2.39
C GLN A 315 -2.42 -0.18 2.28
N GLY A 316 -1.78 -0.56 3.38
CA GLY A 316 -0.76 -1.60 3.37
C GLY A 316 -1.29 -2.95 2.90
N LEU A 317 -2.48 -3.36 3.36
CA LEU A 317 -3.08 -4.63 2.94
C LEU A 317 -3.33 -4.73 1.43
N SER A 318 -3.40 -3.63 0.68
CA SER A 318 -3.43 -3.70 -0.79
C SER A 318 -2.17 -4.32 -1.39
N GLU A 319 -1.04 -4.31 -0.66
CA GLU A 319 0.22 -4.92 -1.09
C GLU A 319 0.38 -6.37 -0.64
N LEU A 320 -0.56 -6.90 0.15
CA LEU A 320 -0.45 -8.24 0.73
C LEU A 320 -0.12 -9.34 -0.30
N PRO A 321 -0.72 -9.37 -1.52
CA PRO A 321 -0.39 -10.40 -2.52
C PRO A 321 1.06 -10.32 -3.03
N PHE A 322 1.68 -9.13 -3.01
CA PHE A 322 3.02 -8.87 -3.53
C PHE A 322 4.12 -8.98 -2.46
N MET A 323 3.72 -9.14 -1.20
CA MET A 323 4.63 -9.22 -0.05
C MET A 323 4.76 -10.63 0.51
N ARG A 324 4.18 -11.65 -0.15
CA ARG A 324 4.17 -13.04 0.34
C ARG A 324 5.55 -13.72 0.33
N ASP A 325 6.52 -13.14 -0.36
CA ASP A 325 7.89 -13.64 -0.50
C ASP A 325 8.81 -13.31 0.70
N VAL A 326 8.39 -12.40 1.57
CA VAL A 326 9.12 -12.00 2.78
C VAL A 326 8.37 -12.43 4.04
N LYS A 327 9.07 -12.61 5.17
CA LYS A 327 8.45 -12.96 6.45
C LYS A 327 7.82 -11.75 7.11
N ARG A 328 8.50 -10.60 7.08
CA ARG A 328 8.04 -9.35 7.68
C ARG A 328 8.23 -8.19 6.73
N TRP A 329 7.23 -7.33 6.66
CA TRP A 329 7.23 -6.16 5.80
C TRP A 329 6.49 -5.03 6.50
N ALA A 330 6.65 -3.81 6.00
CA ALA A 330 6.02 -2.65 6.59
C ALA A 330 5.57 -1.66 5.53
N ILE A 331 4.73 -0.71 5.92
CA ILE A 331 4.36 0.43 5.11
C ILE A 331 4.53 1.73 5.91
N LEU A 332 5.01 2.77 5.22
CA LEU A 332 4.97 4.16 5.66
C LEU A 332 4.07 4.93 4.69
N THR A 333 3.05 5.63 5.18
CA THR A 333 2.11 6.38 4.34
C THR A 333 2.35 7.88 4.51
N ILE A 334 2.86 8.53 3.46
CA ILE A 334 3.29 9.94 3.52
C ILE A 334 2.18 10.85 2.97
N GLY A 335 1.39 11.41 3.90
CA GLY A 335 0.31 12.36 3.64
C GLY A 335 0.49 13.65 4.44
N THR A 336 -0.61 14.24 4.91
CA THR A 336 -0.58 15.38 5.85
C THR A 336 0.23 15.06 7.10
N GLY A 337 0.19 13.80 7.55
CA GLY A 337 1.12 13.23 8.53
C GLY A 337 1.75 11.94 7.99
N LEU A 338 2.37 11.17 8.88
CA LEU A 338 2.97 9.87 8.57
C LEU A 338 2.19 8.73 9.21
N GLY A 339 1.56 7.87 8.41
CA GLY A 339 1.05 6.59 8.88
C GLY A 339 2.15 5.52 8.84
N ASN A 340 2.08 4.55 9.75
CA ASN A 340 3.06 3.48 9.85
C ASN A 340 2.39 2.17 10.26
N VAL A 341 2.80 1.07 9.65
CA VAL A 341 2.34 -0.30 9.97
C VAL A 341 3.44 -1.31 9.69
N SER A 342 3.57 -2.32 10.54
CA SER A 342 4.35 -3.53 10.28
C SER A 342 3.47 -4.77 10.27
N TYR A 343 3.87 -5.73 9.45
CA TYR A 343 3.17 -6.97 9.17
C TYR A 343 4.11 -8.17 9.30
N ALA A 344 3.57 -9.28 9.78
CA ALA A 344 4.21 -10.59 9.74
C ALA A 344 3.35 -11.55 8.91
N ASN A 345 3.90 -12.07 7.82
CA ASN A 345 3.20 -13.06 7.01
C ASN A 345 3.09 -14.38 7.77
N LYS A 346 1.89 -14.95 7.77
CA LYS A 346 1.66 -16.30 8.25
C LYS A 346 2.18 -17.29 7.20
N PRO A 347 2.89 -18.35 7.62
CA PRO A 347 3.26 -19.41 6.71
C PRO A 347 2.00 -19.97 6.05
N GLU A 348 2.09 -20.27 4.76
CA GLU A 348 1.02 -21.06 4.12
C GLU A 348 0.88 -22.38 4.89
N PRO A 349 -0.35 -22.87 5.10
CA PRO A 349 -0.54 -24.23 5.59
C PRO A 349 0.31 -25.16 4.71
N ALA A 350 1.19 -25.94 5.32
CA ALA A 350 1.96 -26.93 4.59
C ALA A 350 0.96 -27.79 3.81
N ASP A 351 1.08 -27.81 2.49
CA ASP A 351 0.32 -28.72 1.65
C ASP A 351 0.89 -30.13 1.87
N PRO A 352 0.18 -31.03 2.57
CA PRO A 352 0.69 -32.37 2.85
C PRO A 352 0.93 -33.18 1.56
N ASP A 353 0.38 -32.77 0.41
CA ASP A 353 0.59 -33.40 -0.89
C ASP A 353 1.82 -32.87 -1.64
N ARG A 354 2.40 -31.73 -1.23
CA ARG A 354 3.56 -31.12 -1.91
C ARG A 354 4.88 -31.74 -1.49
N ASP A 355 4.97 -32.20 -0.24
CA ASP A 355 6.16 -32.88 0.32
C ASP A 355 6.08 -34.42 0.25
N GLY A 356 4.97 -34.99 -0.26
CA GLY A 356 4.73 -36.43 -0.34
C GLY A 356 4.98 -37.09 -1.70
N LYS A 357 5.30 -36.36 -2.77
CA LYS A 357 5.54 -36.95 -4.10
C LYS A 357 6.99 -36.76 -4.55
N PRO A 358 7.82 -37.83 -4.62
CA PRO A 358 9.12 -37.73 -5.25
C PRO A 358 8.93 -37.23 -6.68
N GLY A 359 9.52 -36.06 -6.94
CA GLY A 359 9.16 -35.20 -8.05
C GLY A 359 9.23 -35.88 -9.42
N VAL A 360 8.31 -35.44 -10.28
CA VAL A 360 8.28 -35.65 -11.73
C VAL A 360 9.60 -35.26 -12.43
N LYS A 361 10.53 -34.56 -11.74
CA LYS A 361 11.90 -34.30 -12.20
C LYS A 361 12.81 -35.55 -12.20
N ALA A 362 12.60 -36.54 -11.34
CA ALA A 362 13.38 -37.78 -11.33
C ALA A 362 12.99 -38.72 -12.49
N ARG A 363 11.69 -38.82 -12.81
CA ARG A 363 11.19 -39.65 -13.92
C ARG A 363 11.60 -39.14 -15.31
N LYS A 364 11.89 -37.84 -15.47
CA LYS A 364 12.40 -37.28 -16.74
C LYS A 364 13.87 -37.61 -16.98
N LYS A 365 14.70 -37.58 -15.93
CA LYS A 365 16.13 -37.96 -16.00
C LYS A 365 16.34 -39.46 -16.26
N ASP A 366 15.51 -40.33 -15.68
CA ASP A 366 15.59 -41.78 -15.93
C ASP A 366 15.06 -42.19 -17.31
N LYS A 367 14.03 -41.51 -17.84
CA LYS A 367 13.59 -41.73 -19.23
C LYS A 367 14.62 -41.28 -20.26
N GLU A 368 15.37 -40.19 -20.00
CA GLU A 368 16.45 -39.77 -20.90
C GLU A 368 17.70 -40.65 -20.81
N ARG A 369 18.05 -41.18 -19.62
CA ARG A 369 19.14 -42.17 -19.48
C ARG A 369 18.81 -43.50 -20.18
N LYS A 370 17.60 -44.04 -19.99
CA LYS A 370 17.19 -45.29 -20.68
C LYS A 370 17.09 -45.15 -22.20
N LYS A 371 16.79 -43.95 -22.73
CA LYS A 371 16.73 -43.68 -24.19
C LYS A 371 18.12 -43.48 -24.82
N LYS A 372 19.14 -43.12 -24.03
CA LYS A 372 20.55 -43.10 -24.48
C LYS A 372 21.21 -44.48 -24.44
N GLU A 373 20.86 -45.34 -23.49
CA GLU A 373 21.39 -46.71 -23.41
C GLU A 373 20.82 -47.65 -24.49
N THR A 374 19.59 -47.43 -24.96
CA THR A 374 19.01 -48.20 -26.08
C THR A 374 19.49 -47.76 -27.46
N LYS A 375 20.04 -46.54 -27.62
CA LYS A 375 20.64 -46.08 -28.88
C LYS A 375 22.13 -46.40 -29.03
N GLY A 376 22.78 -46.93 -27.99
CA GLY A 376 24.20 -47.29 -27.99
C GLY A 376 24.49 -48.76 -28.33
N LYS A 377 23.47 -49.60 -28.55
CA LYS A 377 23.63 -51.04 -28.79
C LYS A 377 23.32 -51.55 -30.21
N ASP A 378 22.83 -50.70 -31.10
CA ASP A 378 22.54 -51.06 -32.51
C ASP A 378 23.49 -50.34 -33.49
N GLY A 379 24.79 -50.55 -33.34
CA GLY A 379 25.79 -49.86 -34.16
C GLY A 379 27.17 -50.50 -34.13
N LYS A 380 27.24 -51.83 -34.21
CA LYS A 380 28.48 -52.52 -34.50
C LYS A 380 28.13 -53.84 -35.18
N ASP A 381 28.24 -53.86 -36.52
CA ASP A 381 28.66 -55.02 -37.31
C ASP A 381 28.80 -54.67 -38.80
N GLY A 382 30.02 -54.87 -39.31
CA GLY A 382 30.32 -55.34 -40.68
C GLY A 382 30.22 -54.39 -41.88
N LYS A 383 31.37 -53.96 -42.42
CA LYS A 383 31.87 -54.50 -43.71
C LYS A 383 33.27 -53.99 -44.09
N ASP A 384 34.08 -54.96 -44.48
CA ASP A 384 35.41 -54.87 -45.06
C ASP A 384 35.46 -54.24 -46.47
N GLY A 385 36.64 -53.70 -46.82
CA GLY A 385 37.27 -54.03 -48.10
C GLY A 385 37.85 -52.88 -48.95
N LYS A 386 39.21 -52.77 -48.93
CA LYS A 386 40.15 -52.47 -50.04
C LYS A 386 40.03 -51.09 -50.75
N ASP A 387 41.08 -50.40 -51.23
CA ASP A 387 42.48 -50.67 -51.56
C ASP A 387 43.24 -49.32 -51.64
N GLY A 388 44.59 -49.33 -51.55
CA GLY A 388 45.41 -48.42 -52.38
C GLY A 388 46.39 -47.45 -51.71
N LYS A 389 47.58 -47.95 -51.36
CA LYS A 389 48.91 -47.43 -51.74
C LYS A 389 49.25 -45.92 -51.54
N LYS A 390 50.19 -45.67 -50.60
CA LYS A 390 51.58 -45.16 -50.80
C LYS A 390 52.00 -44.12 -49.73
N SER A 391 52.89 -44.58 -48.84
CA SER A 391 53.99 -43.79 -48.23
C SER A 391 55.00 -43.34 -49.32
N PRO A 392 56.00 -42.46 -49.07
CA PRO A 392 56.60 -42.17 -47.75
C PRO A 392 57.09 -40.74 -47.45
N ARG A 393 57.39 -40.52 -46.15
CA ARG A 393 58.50 -39.72 -45.57
C ARG A 393 58.57 -38.22 -45.90
N ARG A 394 58.39 -37.37 -44.90
CA ARG A 394 59.44 -36.90 -43.97
C ARG A 394 58.81 -36.24 -42.76
#